data_AF-A0A7V9RUM7-F1
#
_entry.id   AF-A0A7V9RUM7-F1
#
_cell.length_a   1.000
_cell.length_b   1.000
_cell.length_c   1.000
_cell.angle_alpha   90.00
_cell.angle_beta   90.00
_cell.angle_gamma   90.00
#
_symmetry.space_group_name_H-M   'P 1'
#
loop_
_entity.id
_entity.type
_entity.pdbx_description
1 polymer ?
#
loop_
_entity_poly.entity_id
_entity_poly.type
_entity_poly.pdbx_seq_one_letter_code
_entity_poly.pdbx_strand_id
1 'polypeptide(L)'
;YYPWLKFFFETGTLDETADRNKNGVIDAIDDTISLIYELVLKGYDKETDIKYFEMKDGRHDVPTWGRAFPEFLKWGWGKNGH
;
A
#
# COMPACT_ATOMS: atom_id res chain seq x y z
N TYR A 1 -11.05 0.41 -16.78
CA TYR A 1 -11.67 0.28 -15.45
C TYR A 1 -12.31 -1.10 -15.36
N TYR A 2 -12.02 -1.86 -14.30
CA TYR A 2 -12.63 -3.18 -14.05
C TYR A 2 -13.18 -3.19 -12.61
N PRO A 3 -14.51 -3.14 -12.40
CA PRO A 3 -15.10 -2.85 -11.09
C PRO A 3 -14.87 -3.94 -10.02
N TRP A 4 -14.40 -5.13 -10.41
CA TRP A 4 -14.12 -6.22 -9.47
C TRP A 4 -12.67 -6.23 -8.95
N LEU A 5 -11.79 -5.37 -9.47
CA LEU A 5 -10.41 -5.31 -9.00
C LEU A 5 -10.32 -4.52 -7.69
N LYS A 6 -9.55 -5.09 -6.76
CA LYS A 6 -9.26 -4.54 -5.43
C LYS A 6 -7.75 -4.58 -5.23
N PHE A 7 -7.18 -3.53 -4.66
CA PHE A 7 -5.73 -3.34 -4.54
C PHE A 7 -5.32 -3.17 -3.09
N PHE A 8 -4.33 -3.95 -2.66
CA PHE A 8 -3.66 -3.76 -1.38
C PHE A 8 -2.19 -3.45 -1.67
N PHE A 9 -1.73 -2.31 -1.18
CA PHE A 9 -0.35 -1.85 -1.29
C PHE A 9 0.27 -1.78 0.11
N GLU A 10 1.52 -2.24 0.20
CA GLU A 10 2.31 -2.17 1.42
C GLU A 10 3.68 -1.59 1.09
N THR A 11 4.17 -0.73 1.98
CA THR A 11 5.51 -0.13 1.92
C THR A 11 6.09 -0.01 3.32
N GLY A 12 7.37 -0.33 3.45
CA GLY A 12 8.17 -0.07 4.62
C GLY A 12 8.96 1.23 4.48
N THR A 13 9.03 2.06 5.51
CA THR A 13 9.88 3.27 5.49
C THR A 13 11.38 2.97 5.44
N LEU A 14 11.78 1.71 5.57
CA LEU A 14 13.15 1.21 5.43
C LEU A 14 13.27 0.19 4.29
N ASP A 15 12.30 0.14 3.36
CA ASP A 15 12.37 -0.72 2.16
C ASP A 15 13.58 -0.39 1.31
N GLU A 16 13.95 0.89 1.29
CA GLU A 16 15.14 1.40 0.62
C GLU A 16 15.63 2.67 1.32
N THR A 17 16.70 3.25 0.77
CA THR A 17 17.30 4.50 1.26
C THR A 17 17.31 5.59 0.18
N ALA A 18 16.73 5.33 -0.99
CA ALA A 18 16.74 6.26 -2.10
C ALA A 18 15.63 7.31 -1.89
N ASP A 19 16.03 8.57 -1.95
CA ASP A 19 15.15 9.74 -2.00
C ASP A 19 15.69 10.64 -3.13
N ARG A 20 15.28 10.35 -4.37
CA ARG A 20 15.84 11.02 -5.56
C ARG A 20 15.45 12.48 -5.63
N ASN A 21 14.24 12.83 -5.20
CA ASN A 21 13.68 14.18 -5.29
C ASN A 21 14.00 15.03 -4.05
N LYS A 22 14.61 14.43 -3.01
CA LYS A 22 15.04 15.04 -1.75
C LYS A 22 13.89 15.65 -0.96
N ASN A 23 12.71 15.03 -1.02
CA ASN A 23 11.53 15.49 -0.28
C ASN A 23 11.42 14.87 1.12
N GLY A 24 12.33 13.96 1.50
CA GLY A 24 12.33 13.27 2.79
C GLY A 24 11.47 12.01 2.84
N VAL A 25 10.91 11.57 1.70
CA VAL A 25 10.17 10.33 1.51
C VAL A 25 10.97 9.43 0.58
N ILE A 26 11.04 8.14 0.89
CA ILE A 26 11.74 7.19 0.03
C ILE A 26 10.97 6.96 -1.28
N ASP A 27 11.67 6.68 -2.36
CA ASP A 27 11.05 6.48 -3.68
C ASP A 27 9.99 5.38 -3.67
N ALA A 28 10.16 4.29 -2.90
CA ALA A 28 9.20 3.20 -2.78
C ALA A 28 7.83 3.66 -2.26
N ILE A 29 7.81 4.63 -1.33
CA ILE A 29 6.58 5.23 -0.82
C ILE A 29 6.01 6.20 -1.86
N ASP A 30 6.84 7.07 -2.42
CA ASP A 30 6.40 8.07 -3.42
C ASP A 30 5.82 7.40 -4.68
N ASP A 31 6.48 6.38 -5.19
CA ASP A 31 6.06 5.60 -6.36
C ASP A 31 4.73 4.88 -6.07
N THR A 32 4.55 4.34 -4.86
CA THR A 32 3.30 3.68 -4.45
C THR A 32 2.15 4.68 -4.33
N ILE A 33 2.37 5.84 -3.71
CA ILE A 33 1.35 6.90 -3.60
C ILE A 33 0.96 7.41 -4.99
N SER A 34 1.95 7.58 -5.87
CA SER A 34 1.73 7.99 -7.27
C SER A 34 0.89 6.97 -8.03
N LEU A 35 1.18 5.67 -7.86
CA LEU A 35 0.37 4.59 -8.45
C LEU A 35 -1.08 4.60 -7.95
N ILE A 36 -1.29 4.81 -6.64
CA ILE A 36 -2.63 4.92 -6.06
C ILE A 36 -3.39 6.10 -6.69
N TYR A 37 -2.73 7.25 -6.86
CA TYR A 37 -3.33 8.42 -7.50
C TYR A 37 -3.77 8.10 -8.94
N GLU A 38 -2.92 7.43 -9.73
CA GLU A 38 -3.26 6.99 -11.09
C GLU A 38 -4.44 6.02 -11.12
N LEU A 39 -4.56 5.12 -10.14
CA LEU A 39 -5.73 4.24 -10.02
C LEU A 39 -7.01 5.03 -9.73
N VAL A 40 -6.94 6.02 -8.84
CA VAL A 40 -8.08 6.91 -8.56
C VAL A 40 -8.51 7.67 -9.81
N LEU A 41 -7.55 8.20 -10.58
CA LEU A 41 -7.85 8.87 -11.87
C LEU A 41 -8.50 7.93 -12.88
N LYS A 42 -8.20 6.63 -12.83
CA LYS A 42 -8.85 5.60 -13.68
C LYS A 42 -10.26 5.20 -13.21
N GLY A 43 -10.73 5.74 -12.09
CA GLY A 43 -12.08 5.55 -11.57
C GLY A 43 -12.20 4.53 -10.42
N TYR A 44 -11.09 4.10 -9.82
CA TYR A 44 -11.14 3.29 -8.60
C TYR A 44 -11.36 4.16 -7.36
N ASP A 45 -12.17 3.70 -6.42
CA ASP A 45 -12.46 4.41 -5.19
C ASP A 45 -11.35 4.17 -4.14
N LYS A 46 -10.77 5.26 -3.64
CA LYS A 46 -9.63 5.21 -2.72
C LYS A 46 -9.95 4.52 -1.39
N GLU A 47 -11.20 4.56 -0.94
CA GLU A 47 -11.62 4.05 0.37
C GLU A 47 -12.10 2.60 0.29
N THR A 48 -12.68 2.20 -0.85
CA THR A 48 -13.36 0.91 -1.00
C THR A 48 -12.69 -0.05 -1.99
N ASP A 49 -11.90 0.45 -2.95
CA ASP A 49 -11.16 -0.38 -3.92
C ASP A 49 -9.68 -0.54 -3.54
N ILE A 50 -9.13 0.36 -2.74
CA ILE A 50 -7.69 0.46 -2.47
C ILE A 50 -7.42 0.48 -0.97
N LYS A 51 -6.41 -0.27 -0.53
CA LYS A 51 -5.83 -0.18 0.81
C LYS A 51 -4.34 0.10 0.71
N TYR A 52 -3.87 1.10 1.43
CA TYR A 52 -2.46 1.38 1.61
C TYR A 52 -2.08 1.12 3.08
N PHE A 53 -1.01 0.36 3.29
CA PHE A 53 -0.50 0.00 4.59
C PHE A 53 0.99 0.35 4.68
N GLU A 54 1.32 1.39 5.42
CA GLU A 54 2.70 1.85 5.59
C GLU A 54 3.27 1.37 6.94
N MET A 55 4.47 0.81 6.91
CA MET A 55 5.17 0.28 8.07
C MET A 55 6.40 1.13 8.41
N LYS A 56 6.36 1.86 9.53
CA LYS A 56 7.43 2.77 9.99
C LYS A 56 8.78 2.10 10.29
N ASP A 57 8.82 0.79 10.36
CA ASP A 57 10.02 -0.02 10.58
C ASP A 57 10.13 -1.15 9.54
N GLY A 58 9.29 -1.11 8.50
CA GLY A 58 9.22 -2.14 7.47
C GLY A 58 10.42 -2.08 6.53
N ARG A 59 10.88 -3.25 6.12
CA ARG A 59 12.00 -3.46 5.19
C ARG A 59 11.55 -4.37 4.07
N HIS A 60 12.35 -4.42 3.00
CA HIS A 60 12.13 -5.32 1.88
C HIS A 60 12.53 -6.77 2.24
N ASP A 61 11.83 -7.36 3.21
CA ASP A 61 12.12 -8.67 3.77
C ASP A 61 10.87 -9.46 4.18
N VAL A 62 11.06 -10.79 4.26
CA VAL A 62 9.98 -11.74 4.61
C VAL A 62 9.36 -11.45 5.99
N PRO A 63 10.13 -11.09 7.05
CA PRO A 63 9.55 -10.73 8.34
C PRO A 63 8.56 -9.55 8.27
N THR A 64 8.90 -8.49 7.52
CA THR A 64 8.01 -7.33 7.33
C THR A 64 6.72 -7.75 6.65
N TRP A 65 6.81 -8.47 5.54
CA TRP A 65 5.63 -8.95 4.80
C TRP A 65 4.77 -9.88 5.64
N GLY A 66 5.39 -10.70 6.50
CA GLY A 66 4.68 -11.57 7.45
C GLY A 66 3.83 -10.78 8.46
N ARG A 67 4.23 -9.56 8.83
CA ARG A 67 3.44 -8.65 9.67
C ARG A 67 2.33 -7.94 8.89
N ALA A 68 2.55 -7.65 7.62
CA ALA A 68 1.53 -7.05 6.74
C ALA A 68 0.42 -8.03 6.34
N PHE A 69 0.76 -9.31 6.19
CA PHE A 69 -0.17 -10.33 5.68
C PHE A 69 -1.48 -10.46 6.47
N PRO A 70 -1.49 -10.44 7.82
CA PRO A 70 -2.73 -10.39 8.60
C PRO A 70 -3.61 -9.16 8.29
N GLU A 71 -3.02 -7.98 8.06
CA GLU A 71 -3.77 -6.77 7.71
C GLU A 71 -4.40 -6.88 6.31
N PHE A 72 -3.68 -7.49 5.36
CA PHE A 72 -4.23 -7.84 4.05
C PHE A 72 -5.44 -8.78 4.18
N LEU A 73 -5.34 -9.85 4.97
CA LEU A 73 -6.44 -10.80 5.16
C LEU A 73 -7.65 -10.15 5.82
N LYS A 74 -7.43 -9.29 6.83
CA LYS A 74 -8.50 -8.52 7.47
C LYS A 74 -9.19 -7.58 6.49
N TRP A 75 -8.46 -6.94 5.59
CA TRP A 75 -9.06 -6.06 4.60
C TRP A 75 -9.83 -6.82 3.52
N GLY A 76 -9.26 -7.91 2.98
CA GLY A 76 -9.89 -8.66 1.89
C GLY A 76 -11.04 -9.58 2.32
N TRP A 77 -10.99 -10.12 3.54
CA TRP A 77 -11.94 -11.14 4.03
C TRP A 77 -12.37 -10.96 5.48
N GLY A 78 -11.91 -9.90 6.16
CA GLY A 78 -12.35 -9.60 7.53
C GLY A 78 -13.86 -9.40 7.54
N LYS A 79 -14.54 -10.13 8.43
CA LYS A 79 -15.97 -9.93 8.63
C LYS A 79 -16.16 -8.56 9.27
N ASN A 80 -16.69 -7.61 8.52
CA ASN A 80 -17.38 -6.48 9.12
C ASN A 80 -18.55 -7.08 9.91
N GLY A 81 -18.46 -7.04 11.24
CA GLY A 81 -19.56 -7.44 12.11
C GLY A 81 -20.78 -6.58 11.77
N HIS A 82 -21.74 -7.18 11.08
CA HIS A 82 -23.13 -6.75 11.07
C HIS A 82 -23.84 -7.35 12.28
#